data_AF-A0AAV6L9H6-F1
#
_entry.id   AF-A0AAV6L9H6-F1
#
_cell.length_a   1.000
_cell.length_b   1.000
_cell.length_c   1.000
_cell.angle_alpha   90.00
_cell.angle_beta   90.00
_cell.angle_gamma   90.00
#
_symmetry.space_group_name_H-M   'P 1'
#
loop_
_entity.id
_entity.type
_entity.pdbx_description
1 polymer ?
#
loop_
_entity_poly.entity_id
_entity_poly.type
_entity_poly.pdbx_seq_one_letter_code
_entity_poly.pdbx_strand_id
1 'polypeptide(L)'
;MAYFLPSPRLCNFFLLLFFCCCFFTLLINPTSSHPTQPTSELVESVCKNTTIYAFCVDALYSDPRTPTIHDPYNLAYISFTLASLNASDARLYMQTLLKSSSSSRLEYSKLLRRCVQLYGEAEVTLRTSLQ
;
A
#
# COMPACT_ATOMS: atom_id res chain seq x y z
N MET A 1 2.85 32.30 -40.15
CA MET A 1 2.87 31.14 -39.24
C MET A 1 3.76 30.08 -39.87
N ALA A 2 5.02 29.99 -39.45
CA ALA A 2 5.98 29.04 -40.01
C ALA A 2 6.10 27.86 -39.06
N TYR A 3 5.62 26.69 -39.49
CA TYR A 3 5.80 25.45 -38.75
C TYR A 3 7.22 24.95 -39.00
N PHE A 4 8.05 24.99 -37.95
CA PHE A 4 9.40 24.44 -37.95
C PHE A 4 9.29 22.91 -37.99
N LEU A 5 9.56 22.30 -39.14
CA LEU A 5 9.64 20.84 -39.29
C LEU A 5 10.97 20.35 -38.67
N PRO A 6 10.96 19.45 -37.67
CA PRO A 6 12.19 18.92 -37.11
C PRO A 6 12.88 17.98 -38.11
N SER A 7 14.19 18.16 -38.28
CA SER A 7 15.00 17.36 -39.20
C SER A 7 14.99 15.85 -38.84
N PRO A 8 15.01 14.94 -39.83
CA PRO A 8 14.91 13.49 -39.60
C PRO A 8 16.09 12.91 -38.79
N ARG A 9 17.21 13.64 -38.72
CA ARG A 9 18.39 13.25 -37.92
C ARG A 9 18.19 13.46 -36.42
N LEU A 10 17.38 14.44 -36.01
CA LEU A 10 17.00 14.62 -34.61
C LEU A 10 16.06 13.49 -34.14
N CYS A 11 15.12 13.06 -34.98
CA CYS A 11 14.16 12.00 -34.63
C CYS A 11 14.86 10.66 -34.34
N ASN A 12 15.84 10.27 -35.17
CA ASN A 12 16.61 9.05 -34.97
C ASN A 12 17.50 9.12 -33.71
N PHE A 13 18.03 10.30 -33.39
CA PHE A 13 18.79 10.52 -32.16
C PHE A 13 17.91 10.36 -30.91
N PHE A 14 16.72 10.94 -30.90
CA PHE A 14 15.77 10.77 -29.79
C PHE A 14 15.29 9.33 -29.63
N LEU A 15 15.08 8.60 -30.73
CA LEU A 15 14.70 7.19 -30.70
C LEU A 15 15.82 6.29 -30.16
N LEU A 16 17.08 6.54 -30.55
CA LEU A 16 18.24 5.82 -30.03
C LEU A 16 18.46 6.09 -28.54
N LEU A 17 18.25 7.33 -28.09
CA LEU A 17 18.39 7.71 -26.68
C LEU A 17 17.31 7.05 -25.82
N PHE A 18 16.07 6.99 -26.31
CA PHE A 18 14.97 6.27 -25.66
C PHE A 18 15.27 4.76 -25.54
N PHE A 19 15.72 4.13 -26.63
CA PHE A 19 16.05 2.70 -26.63
C PHE A 19 17.20 2.35 -25.69
N CYS A 20 18.22 3.21 -25.61
CA CYS A 20 19.36 3.05 -24.71
C CYS A 20 18.95 3.17 -23.23
N CYS A 21 18.10 4.16 -22.89
CA CYS A 21 17.59 4.30 -21.53
C CYS A 21 16.78 3.08 -21.08
N CYS A 22 15.91 2.52 -21.92
CA CYS A 22 15.14 1.33 -21.59
C CYS A 22 16.02 0.10 -21.32
N PHE A 23 17.08 -0.09 -22.12
CA PHE A 23 18.03 -1.19 -21.91
C PHE A 23 18.78 -1.05 -20.58
N PHE A 24 19.25 0.16 -20.25
CA PHE A 24 19.93 0.40 -18.97
C PHE A 24 19.02 0.22 -17.75
N THR A 25 17.73 0.58 -17.85
CA THR A 25 16.78 0.31 -16.75
C THR A 25 16.48 -1.18 -16.54
N LEU A 26 16.59 -2.00 -17.60
CA LEU A 26 16.37 -3.45 -17.50
C LEU A 26 17.57 -4.16 -16.85
N LEU A 27 18.78 -3.65 -17.03
CA LEU A 27 20.01 -4.23 -16.49
C LEU A 27 20.27 -3.90 -15.01
N ILE A 28 19.69 -2.82 -14.48
CA ILE A 28 19.99 -2.32 -13.12
C ILE A 28 18.88 -2.69 -12.11
N ASN A 29 17.74 -3.23 -12.56
CA ASN A 29 16.75 -3.81 -11.66
C ASN A 29 17.06 -5.30 -11.45
N PRO A 30 17.75 -5.71 -10.36
CA PRO A 30 17.56 -7.06 -9.89
C PRO A 30 16.06 -7.18 -9.60
N THR A 31 15.36 -8.01 -10.35
CA THR A 31 14.07 -8.50 -9.88
C THR A 31 14.34 -9.08 -8.51
N SER A 32 13.94 -8.36 -7.46
CA SER A 32 13.96 -8.87 -6.10
C SER A 32 12.95 -10.00 -6.07
N SER A 33 13.36 -11.20 -6.51
CA SER A 33 12.69 -12.42 -6.12
C SER A 33 12.90 -12.51 -4.62
N HIS A 34 11.97 -11.93 -3.86
CA HIS A 34 11.83 -12.24 -2.46
C HIS A 34 11.83 -13.76 -2.38
N PRO A 35 12.71 -14.39 -1.57
CA PRO A 35 12.62 -15.82 -1.34
C PRO A 35 11.17 -16.08 -0.92
N THR A 36 10.40 -16.76 -1.77
CA THR A 36 9.06 -17.18 -1.41
C THR A 36 9.26 -18.23 -0.34
N GLN A 37 9.33 -17.80 0.92
CA GLN A 37 9.16 -18.75 2.01
C GLN A 37 7.83 -19.45 1.74
N PRO A 38 7.79 -20.79 1.86
CA PRO A 38 6.56 -21.51 1.63
C PRO A 38 5.49 -20.91 2.52
N THR A 39 4.44 -20.38 1.89
CA THR A 39 3.32 -19.81 2.61
C THR A 39 2.63 -20.92 3.39
N SER A 40 2.27 -20.67 4.65
CA SER A 40 1.48 -21.64 5.42
C SER A 40 0.18 -21.93 4.67
N GLU A 41 -0.25 -23.20 4.61
CA GLU A 41 -1.51 -23.60 3.97
C GLU A 41 -2.70 -22.79 4.50
N LEU A 42 -2.67 -22.44 5.79
CA LEU A 42 -3.69 -21.60 6.40
C LEU A 42 -3.70 -20.18 5.80
N VAL A 43 -2.53 -19.54 5.69
CA VAL A 43 -2.39 -18.21 5.09
C VAL A 43 -2.83 -18.24 3.62
N GLU A 44 -2.43 -19.28 2.88
CA GLU A 44 -2.83 -19.46 1.49
C GLU A 44 -4.36 -19.57 1.35
N SER A 45 -4.99 -20.38 2.20
CA SER A 45 -6.46 -20.59 2.18
C SER A 45 -7.23 -19.30 2.48
N VAL A 46 -6.76 -18.49 3.43
CA VAL A 46 -7.38 -17.22 3.80
C VAL A 46 -7.17 -16.18 2.70
N CYS A 47 -5.92 -16.01 2.24
CA CYS A 47 -5.60 -14.94 1.29
C CYS A 47 -6.19 -15.15 -0.10
N LYS A 48 -6.39 -16.41 -0.53
CA LYS A 48 -7.10 -16.71 -1.80
C LYS A 48 -8.55 -16.24 -1.79
N ASN A 49 -9.15 -16.07 -0.62
CA ASN A 49 -10.52 -15.57 -0.47
C ASN A 49 -10.59 -14.04 -0.28
N THR A 50 -9.48 -13.32 -0.52
CA THR A 50 -9.43 -11.85 -0.46
C THR A 50 -9.35 -11.24 -1.85
N THR A 51 -9.74 -9.97 -1.98
CA THR A 51 -9.68 -9.24 -3.25
C THR A 51 -8.26 -9.03 -3.76
N ILE A 52 -7.27 -8.93 -2.87
CA ILE A 52 -5.88 -8.65 -3.20
C ILE A 52 -4.98 -9.65 -2.45
N TYR A 53 -4.74 -10.80 -3.08
CA TYR A 53 -3.96 -11.89 -2.50
C TYR A 53 -2.58 -11.45 -2.00
N ALA A 54 -1.80 -10.76 -2.84
CA ALA A 54 -0.44 -10.34 -2.50
C ALA A 54 -0.41 -9.42 -1.27
N PHE A 55 -1.33 -8.45 -1.20
CA PHE A 55 -1.49 -7.58 -0.04
C PHE A 55 -1.84 -8.37 1.23
N CYS A 56 -2.71 -9.37 1.14
CA CYS A 56 -3.05 -10.21 2.28
C CYS A 56 -1.83 -10.98 2.81
N VAL A 57 -1.06 -11.61 1.90
CA VAL A 57 0.16 -12.35 2.27
C VAL A 57 1.17 -11.39 2.94
N ASP A 58 1.47 -10.27 2.29
CA ASP A 58 2.43 -9.30 2.81
C ASP A 58 1.99 -8.70 4.16
N ALA A 59 0.69 -8.39 4.30
CA ALA A 59 0.15 -7.90 5.55
C ALA A 59 0.29 -8.94 6.67
N LEU A 60 -0.10 -10.19 6.45
CA LEU A 60 0.00 -11.23 7.49
C LEU A 60 1.46 -11.52 7.86
N TYR A 61 2.36 -11.64 6.88
CA TYR A 61 3.78 -11.88 7.15
C TYR A 61 4.53 -10.67 7.72
N SER A 62 3.90 -9.48 7.80
CA SER A 62 4.44 -8.37 8.60
C SER A 62 4.47 -8.67 10.10
N ASP A 63 3.65 -9.62 10.58
CA ASP A 63 3.76 -10.15 11.93
C ASP A 63 4.71 -11.37 11.94
N PRO A 64 5.81 -11.32 12.70
CA PRO A 64 6.81 -12.38 12.73
C PRO A 64 6.28 -13.71 13.30
N ARG A 65 5.10 -13.72 13.94
CA ARG A 65 4.48 -14.92 14.49
C ARG A 65 3.69 -15.71 13.44
N THR A 66 3.27 -15.07 12.35
CA THR A 66 2.46 -15.66 11.27
C THR A 66 2.97 -17.02 10.78
N PRO A 67 4.28 -17.26 10.57
CA PRO A 67 4.77 -18.58 10.15
C PRO A 67 4.49 -19.72 11.14
N THR A 68 4.30 -19.41 12.42
CA THR A 68 4.09 -20.40 13.50
C THR A 68 2.62 -20.66 13.82
N ILE A 69 1.70 -19.95 13.15
CA ILE A 69 0.26 -20.04 13.43
C ILE A 69 -0.36 -21.12 12.55
N HIS A 70 -0.97 -22.08 13.23
CA HIS A 70 -1.68 -23.20 12.62
C HIS A 70 -3.19 -23.14 12.86
N ASP A 71 -3.66 -22.18 13.65
CA ASP A 71 -5.08 -22.01 13.97
C ASP A 71 -5.66 -20.71 13.36
N PRO A 72 -6.87 -20.76 12.80
CA PRO A 72 -7.50 -19.62 12.15
C PRO A 72 -7.85 -18.48 13.13
N TYR A 73 -8.05 -18.79 14.42
CA TYR A 73 -8.41 -17.79 15.42
C TYR A 73 -7.24 -16.83 15.70
N ASN A 74 -6.03 -17.35 15.93
CA ASN A 74 -4.83 -16.53 16.11
C ASN A 74 -4.45 -15.78 14.83
N LEU A 75 -4.71 -16.35 13.65
CA LEU A 75 -4.50 -15.64 12.39
C LEU A 75 -5.49 -14.48 12.20
N ALA A 76 -6.76 -14.68 12.59
CA ALA A 76 -7.73 -13.60 12.67
C ALA A 76 -7.28 -12.53 13.67
N TYR A 77 -6.80 -12.93 14.85
CA TYR A 77 -6.25 -12.01 15.85
C TYR A 77 -5.14 -11.11 15.31
N ILE A 78 -4.19 -11.66 14.57
CA ILE A 78 -3.18 -10.87 13.87
C ILE A 78 -3.81 -9.93 12.85
N SER A 79 -4.72 -10.43 12.02
CA SER A 79 -5.37 -9.65 10.97
C SER A 79 -6.10 -8.41 11.52
N PHE A 80 -6.92 -8.60 12.56
CA PHE A 80 -7.66 -7.53 13.22
C PHE A 80 -6.75 -6.56 13.97
N THR A 81 -5.66 -7.07 14.57
CA THR A 81 -4.65 -6.23 15.24
C THR A 81 -3.96 -5.33 14.23
N LEU A 82 -3.45 -5.88 13.11
CA LEU A 82 -2.80 -5.11 12.05
C LEU A 82 -3.74 -4.07 11.43
N ALA A 83 -5.01 -4.45 11.20
CA ALA A 83 -6.02 -3.53 10.69
C ALA A 83 -6.30 -2.38 11.68
N SER A 84 -6.38 -2.66 12.97
CA SER A 84 -6.56 -1.64 14.02
C SER A 84 -5.36 -0.68 14.08
N LEU A 85 -4.14 -1.20 13.99
CA LEU A 85 -2.92 -0.38 13.95
C LEU A 85 -2.90 0.54 12.72
N ASN A 86 -3.17 0.00 11.53
CA ASN A 86 -3.21 0.80 10.31
C ASN A 86 -4.33 1.85 10.35
N ALA A 87 -5.49 1.52 10.95
CA ALA A 87 -6.56 2.50 11.16
C ALA A 87 -6.14 3.64 12.11
N SER A 88 -5.39 3.30 13.16
CA SER A 88 -4.80 4.28 14.10
C SER A 88 -3.79 5.19 13.40
N ASP A 89 -2.89 4.63 12.59
CA ASP A 89 -1.88 5.37 11.84
C ASP A 89 -2.53 6.34 10.84
N ALA A 90 -3.53 5.87 10.08
CA ALA A 90 -4.31 6.72 9.18
C ALA A 90 -5.01 7.86 9.94
N ARG A 91 -5.61 7.56 11.09
CA ARG A 91 -6.24 8.56 11.96
C ARG A 91 -5.23 9.62 12.42
N LEU A 92 -4.06 9.22 12.90
CA LEU A 92 -3.00 10.12 13.39
C LEU A 92 -2.42 10.97 12.27
N TYR A 93 -2.23 10.39 11.09
CA TYR A 93 -1.80 11.13 9.90
C TYR A 93 -2.80 12.23 9.53
N MET A 94 -4.09 11.90 9.47
CA MET A 94 -5.14 12.87 9.18
C MET A 94 -5.27 13.95 10.27
N GLN A 95 -5.04 13.61 11.55
CA GLN A 95 -4.97 14.60 12.61
C GLN A 95 -3.80 15.58 12.42
N THR A 96 -2.66 15.09 11.95
CA THR A 96 -1.50 15.94 11.62
C THR A 96 -1.84 16.87 10.45
N LEU A 97 -2.48 16.35 9.41
CA LEU A 97 -2.98 17.17 8.30
C LEU A 97 -3.95 18.26 8.76
N LEU A 98 -4.88 17.95 9.68
CA LEU A 98 -5.81 18.94 10.26
C LEU A 98 -5.08 20.07 10.99
N LYS A 99 -4.03 19.75 11.77
CA LYS A 99 -3.22 20.75 12.48
C LYS A 99 -2.51 21.70 11.52
N SER A 100 -2.16 21.22 10.33
CA SER A 100 -1.49 22.01 9.27
C SER A 100 -2.46 22.76 8.34
N SER A 101 -3.77 22.62 8.52
CA SER A 101 -4.78 23.17 7.61
C SER A 101 -5.03 24.67 7.86
N SER A 102 -4.98 25.48 6.80
CA SER A 102 -5.34 26.91 6.83
C SER A 102 -6.85 27.13 6.78
N SER A 103 -7.31 28.29 7.28
CA SER A 103 -8.72 28.70 7.29
C SER A 103 -9.38 28.74 5.90
N SER A 104 -8.60 28.90 4.83
CA SER A 104 -9.07 28.83 3.43
C SER A 104 -9.50 27.42 2.96
N ARG A 105 -9.22 26.37 3.74
CA ARG A 105 -9.57 24.97 3.42
C ARG A 105 -10.65 24.43 4.37
N LEU A 106 -11.69 25.21 4.62
CA LEU A 106 -12.74 24.86 5.59
C LEU A 106 -13.46 23.55 5.24
N GLU A 107 -13.89 23.38 3.99
CA GLU A 107 -14.60 22.16 3.55
C GLU A 107 -13.70 20.93 3.59
N TYR A 108 -12.44 21.04 3.14
CA TYR A 108 -11.46 19.97 3.27
C TYR A 108 -11.23 19.57 4.73
N SER A 109 -11.14 20.55 5.63
CA SER A 109 -10.97 20.31 7.06
C SER A 109 -12.18 19.63 7.69
N LYS A 110 -13.40 19.91 7.22
CA LYS A 110 -14.62 19.21 7.67
C LYS A 110 -14.61 17.75 7.25
N LEU A 111 -14.30 17.47 5.98
CA LEU A 111 -14.19 16.10 5.47
C LEU A 111 -13.12 15.31 6.22
N LEU A 112 -11.95 15.91 6.44
CA LEU A 112 -10.86 15.27 7.14
C LEU A 112 -11.18 14.97 8.61
N ARG A 113 -11.92 15.86 9.30
CA ARG A 113 -12.47 15.55 10.64
C ARG A 113 -13.41 14.35 10.63
N ARG A 114 -14.27 14.23 9.61
CA ARG A 114 -15.15 13.08 9.47
C ARG A 114 -14.35 11.79 9.27
N CYS A 115 -13.31 11.82 8.44
CA CYS A 115 -12.42 10.66 8.28
C CYS A 115 -11.71 10.30 9.60
N VAL A 116 -11.21 11.28 10.36
CA VAL A 116 -10.60 11.03 11.69
C VAL A 116 -11.57 10.33 12.64
N GLN A 117 -12.85 10.71 12.64
CA GLN A 117 -13.88 10.04 13.45
C GLN A 117 -14.10 8.60 12.99
N LEU A 118 -14.32 8.39 11.68
CA LEU A 118 -14.58 7.07 11.12
C LEU A 118 -13.43 6.09 11.35
N TYR A 119 -12.18 6.55 11.19
CA TYR A 119 -11.02 5.71 11.47
C TYR A 119 -10.82 5.45 12.97
N GLY A 120 -11.25 6.37 13.84
CA GLY A 120 -11.28 6.13 15.29
C GLY A 120 -12.33 5.09 15.69
N GLU A 121 -13.51 5.13 15.08
CA GLU A 121 -14.53 4.10 15.24
C GLU A 121 -14.02 2.75 14.72
N ALA A 122 -13.43 2.71 13.52
CA ALA A 122 -12.85 1.50 12.94
C ALA A 122 -11.74 0.90 13.82
N GLU A 123 -10.83 1.73 14.35
CA GLU A 123 -9.76 1.30 15.25
C GLU A 123 -10.33 0.56 16.47
N VAL A 124 -11.37 1.12 17.10
CA VAL A 124 -12.04 0.52 18.26
C VAL A 124 -12.76 -0.77 17.87
N THR A 125 -13.60 -0.74 16.83
CA THR A 125 -14.37 -1.91 16.39
C THR A 125 -13.47 -3.08 16.02
N LEU A 126 -12.37 -2.84 15.31
CA LEU A 126 -11.42 -3.87 14.94
C LEU A 126 -10.75 -4.48 16.17
N ARG A 127 -10.36 -3.66 17.15
CA ARG A 127 -9.70 -4.10 18.38
C ARG A 127 -10.61 -4.96 19.27
N THR A 128 -11.92 -4.68 19.27
CA THR A 128 -12.89 -5.38 20.11
C THR A 128 -13.54 -6.57 19.41
N SER A 129 -13.28 -6.80 18.13
CA SER A 129 -13.95 -7.83 17.31
C SER A 129 -13.70 -9.28 17.75
N LEU A 130 -12.69 -9.51 18.59
CA LEU A 130 -12.26 -10.84 19.04
C LEU A 130 -12.28 -10.99 20.57
N GLN A 131 -12.86 -10.00 21.26
CA GLN A 131 -13.13 -10.01 22.71
C GLN A 131 -14.54 -10.54 22.98
#